data_AF-A0A846ZCN3-F1
#
_entry.id   AF-A0A846ZCN3-F1
#
_cell.length_a   1.000
_cell.length_b   1.000
_cell.length_c   1.000
_cell.angle_alpha   90.00
_cell.angle_beta   90.00
_cell.angle_gamma   90.00
#
_symmetry.space_group_name_H-M   'P 1'
#
loop_
_entity.id
_entity.type
_entity.pdbx_description
1 polymer ?
#
loop_
_entity_poly.entity_id
_entity_poly.type
_entity_poly.pdbx_seq_one_letter_code
_entity_poly.pdbx_strand_id
1 'polypeptide(L)'
;PAGATDVRAAAQLLARRLRRPVTCGFVAAGGPALDDAVARLRRRGAGRVVVAAYLLAPGRFMDRARGCGADAVTAPIGAHEAAARLVLRRYDEARSRTSEPVSVR
;
A
#
# COMPACT_ATOMS: atom_id res chain seq x y z
N PRO A 1 9.91 -2.26 10.08
CA PRO A 1 8.49 -2.42 10.48
C PRO A 1 7.67 -3.00 9.31
N ALA A 2 6.63 -3.81 9.59
CA ALA A 2 5.90 -4.59 8.58
C ALA A 2 5.31 -3.74 7.44
N GLY A 3 4.71 -2.59 7.75
CA GLY A 3 4.06 -1.75 6.73
C GLY A 3 4.99 -1.23 5.62
N ALA A 4 6.29 -1.04 5.90
CA ALA A 4 7.24 -0.63 4.86
C ALA A 4 7.55 -1.76 3.87
N THR A 5 7.58 -3.00 4.38
CA THR A 5 7.75 -4.22 3.58
C THR A 5 6.53 -4.45 2.69
N ASP A 6 5.32 -4.28 3.24
CA ASP A 6 4.07 -4.47 2.50
C ASP A 6 3.93 -3.49 1.32
N VAL A 7 4.29 -2.21 1.51
CA VAL A 7 4.28 -1.22 0.41
C VAL A 7 5.25 -1.63 -0.71
N ARG A 8 6.44 -2.14 -0.36
CA ARG A 8 7.41 -2.62 -1.36
C ARG A 8 6.88 -3.83 -2.12
N ALA A 9 6.24 -4.77 -1.42
CA ALA A 9 5.60 -5.93 -2.05
C ALA A 9 4.45 -5.50 -2.98
N ALA A 10 3.58 -4.59 -2.53
CA ALA A 10 2.49 -4.05 -3.34
C ALA A 10 3.00 -3.33 -4.60
N ALA A 11 4.08 -2.54 -4.49
CA ALA A 11 4.70 -1.88 -5.64
C ALA A 11 5.25 -2.89 -6.66
N GLN A 12 5.87 -3.98 -6.20
CA GLN A 12 6.34 -5.05 -7.10
C GLN A 12 5.18 -5.74 -7.84
N LEU A 13 4.08 -6.03 -7.13
CA LEU A 13 2.88 -6.61 -7.73
C LEU A 13 2.28 -5.67 -8.78
N LEU A 14 2.16 -4.38 -8.46
CA LEU A 14 1.65 -3.38 -9.37
C LEU A 14 2.57 -3.21 -10.61
N ALA A 15 3.89 -3.20 -10.41
CA ALA A 15 4.85 -3.13 -11.50
C ALA A 15 4.71 -4.29 -12.48
N ARG A 16 4.55 -5.52 -11.95
CA ARG A 16 4.28 -6.71 -12.77
C ARG A 16 2.97 -6.58 -13.53
N ARG A 17 1.90 -6.14 -12.85
CA ARG A 17 0.56 -5.98 -13.45
C ARG A 17 0.52 -4.93 -14.56
N LEU A 18 1.27 -3.84 -14.40
CA LEU A 18 1.37 -2.74 -15.37
C LEU A 18 2.45 -2.95 -16.43
N ARG A 19 3.34 -3.94 -16.25
CA ARG A 19 4.54 -4.16 -17.07
C ARG A 19 5.43 -2.91 -17.17
N ARG A 20 5.53 -2.14 -16.08
CA ARG A 20 6.31 -0.89 -15.99
C ARG A 20 6.90 -0.73 -14.58
N PRO A 21 8.06 -0.06 -14.42
CA PRO A 21 8.62 0.21 -13.10
C PRO A 21 7.66 1.04 -12.22
N VAL A 22 7.54 0.67 -10.96
CA VAL A 22 6.78 1.42 -9.94
C VAL A 22 7.72 1.80 -8.80
N THR A 23 7.78 3.09 -8.48
CA THR A 23 8.60 3.61 -7.38
C THR A 23 7.76 3.67 -6.10
N CYS A 24 8.32 3.22 -4.97
CA CYS A 24 7.69 3.37 -3.65
C CYS A 24 7.93 4.78 -3.08
N GLY A 25 6.94 5.32 -2.38
CA GLY A 25 7.06 6.52 -1.55
C GLY A 25 6.19 6.39 -0.29
N PHE A 26 6.58 7.04 0.80
CA PHE A 26 5.99 6.83 2.12
C PHE A 26 5.50 8.15 2.72
N VAL A 27 4.33 8.12 3.37
CA VAL A 27 3.76 9.29 4.06
C VAL A 27 4.01 9.30 5.57
N ALA A 28 4.43 8.17 6.14
CA ALA A 28 4.60 7.99 7.59
C ALA A 28 5.64 6.92 8.01
N ALA A 29 6.39 6.35 7.07
CA ALA A 29 7.37 5.29 7.34
C ALA A 29 8.78 5.74 6.94
N GLY A 30 9.82 5.11 7.50
CA GLY A 30 11.23 5.45 7.27
C GLY A 30 11.79 5.12 5.88
N GLY A 31 10.99 5.17 4.82
CA GLY A 31 11.44 5.11 3.43
C GLY A 31 11.48 6.51 2.80
N PRO A 32 11.76 6.62 1.48
CA PRO A 32 11.74 7.90 0.79
C PRO A 32 10.38 8.57 0.98
N ALA A 33 10.39 9.85 1.36
CA ALA A 33 9.18 10.63 1.45
C ALA A 33 8.46 10.64 0.08
N LEU A 34 7.13 10.62 0.11
CA LEU A 34 6.33 10.47 -1.11
C LEU A 34 6.51 11.65 -2.07
N ASP A 35 6.53 12.87 -1.54
CA ASP A 35 6.83 14.12 -2.25
C ASP A 35 8.23 14.09 -2.89
N ASP A 36 9.25 13.63 -2.16
CA ASP A 36 10.61 13.45 -2.71
C ASP A 36 10.62 12.46 -3.88
N ALA A 37 9.87 11.35 -3.76
CA ALA A 37 9.77 10.35 -4.81
C ALA A 37 9.12 10.92 -6.08
N VAL A 38 8.05 11.71 -5.93
CA VAL A 38 7.38 12.41 -7.04
C VAL A 38 8.32 13.43 -7.67
N ALA A 39 8.96 14.30 -6.87
CA ALA A 39 9.88 15.32 -7.35
C ALA A 39 11.06 14.69 -8.12
N ARG A 40 11.59 13.57 -7.64
CA ARG A 40 12.65 12.83 -8.32
C ARG A 40 12.21 12.27 -9.67
N LEU A 41 11.00 11.73 -9.80
CA LEU A 41 10.48 11.26 -11.08
C LEU A 41 10.34 12.40 -12.08
N ARG A 42 9.84 13.55 -11.64
CA ARG A 42 9.76 14.75 -12.50
C ARG A 42 11.13 15.24 -12.96
N ARG A 43 12.12 15.32 -12.06
CA ARG A 43 13.51 15.66 -12.43
C ARG A 43 14.13 14.69 -13.44
N ARG A 44 13.64 13.45 -13.51
CA ARG A 44 14.04 12.45 -14.51
C ARG A 44 13.25 12.52 -15.82
N GLY A 45 12.44 13.57 -16.01
CA GLY A 45 11.69 13.80 -17.24
C GLY A 45 10.32 13.11 -17.29
N ALA A 46 9.77 12.65 -16.17
CA ALA A 46 8.42 12.10 -16.17
C ALA A 46 7.39 13.20 -16.49
N GLY A 47 6.78 13.12 -17.68
CA GLY A 47 5.71 14.05 -18.10
C GLY A 47 4.39 13.86 -17.34
N ARG A 48 4.19 12.71 -16.71
CA ARG A 48 3.05 12.44 -15.81
C ARG A 48 3.45 11.49 -14.68
N VAL A 49 3.04 11.80 -13.46
CA VAL A 49 3.23 11.02 -12.23
C VAL A 49 1.88 10.79 -11.57
N VAL A 50 1.52 9.52 -11.39
CA VAL A 50 0.29 9.10 -10.70
C VAL A 50 0.66 8.28 -9.47
N VAL A 51 0.00 8.55 -8.34
CA VAL A 51 0.20 7.82 -7.09
C VAL A 51 -0.98 6.88 -6.85
N ALA A 52 -0.69 5.60 -6.75
CA ALA A 52 -1.64 4.59 -6.27
C ALA A 52 -1.57 4.51 -4.75
N ALA A 53 -2.64 4.90 -4.06
CA ALA A 53 -2.70 4.95 -2.61
C ALA A 53 -2.88 3.55 -2.00
N TYR A 54 -1.82 2.99 -1.39
CA TYR A 54 -1.89 1.78 -0.57
C TYR A 54 -2.33 2.13 0.86
N LEU A 55 -3.56 2.65 0.98
CA LEU A 55 -4.18 3.10 2.22
C LEU A 55 -5.60 2.51 2.31
N LEU A 56 -6.02 2.10 3.50
CA LEU A 56 -7.32 1.44 3.70
C LEU A 56 -8.49 2.43 3.77
N ALA A 57 -8.26 3.63 4.30
CA ALA A 57 -9.33 4.58 4.58
C ALA A 57 -8.89 6.03 4.33
N PRO A 58 -9.85 6.97 4.18
CA PRO A 58 -9.59 8.41 4.25
C PRO A 58 -8.94 8.82 5.58
N GLY A 59 -8.40 10.04 5.62
CA GLY A 59 -7.82 10.65 6.82
C GLY A 59 -6.41 11.19 6.58
N ARG A 60 -5.70 11.51 7.67
CA ARG A 60 -4.44 12.29 7.63
C ARG A 60 -3.37 11.76 6.67
N PHE A 61 -3.24 10.45 6.52
CA PHE A 61 -2.28 9.86 5.58
C PHE A 61 -2.72 10.00 4.13
N MET A 62 -4.02 9.89 3.88
CA MET A 62 -4.60 10.12 2.55
C MET A 62 -4.48 11.60 2.15
N ASP A 63 -4.70 12.52 3.09
CA ASP A 63 -4.56 13.96 2.85
C ASP A 63 -3.10 14.33 2.54
N ARG A 64 -2.14 13.76 3.29
CA ARG A 64 -0.71 13.87 2.94
C ARG A 64 -0.39 13.31 1.56
N ALA A 65 -0.97 12.17 1.21
CA ALA A 65 -0.76 11.58 -0.12
C ALA A 65 -1.29 12.47 -1.24
N ARG A 66 -2.44 13.12 -1.05
CA ARG A 66 -3.01 14.09 -2.00
C ARG A 66 -2.15 15.34 -2.17
N GLY A 67 -1.46 15.76 -1.11
CA GLY A 67 -0.55 16.91 -1.13
C GLY A 67 0.84 16.66 -1.73
N CYS A 68 1.13 15.49 -2.32
CA CYS A 68 2.49 15.12 -2.73
C CYS A 68 2.98 15.71 -4.07
N GLY A 69 2.14 16.50 -4.76
CA GLY A 69 2.50 17.12 -6.05
C GLY A 69 2.45 16.19 -7.27
N ALA A 70 1.81 15.03 -7.16
CA ALA A 70 1.51 14.15 -8.29
C ALA A 70 0.34 14.71 -9.13
N ASP A 71 0.25 14.32 -10.41
CA ASP A 71 -0.83 14.77 -11.30
C ASP A 71 -2.18 14.11 -10.96
N ALA A 72 -2.13 12.92 -10.33
CA ALA A 72 -3.31 12.26 -9.79
C ALA A 72 -2.93 11.35 -8.62
N VAL A 73 -3.85 11.23 -7.66
CA VAL A 73 -3.78 10.29 -6.55
C VAL A 73 -5.08 9.50 -6.53
N THR A 74 -5.00 8.17 -6.53
CA THR A 74 -6.21 7.31 -6.49
C THR A 74 -6.99 7.50 -5.18
N ALA A 75 -8.24 7.07 -5.14
CA ALA A 75 -8.92 6.84 -3.86
C ALA A 75 -8.15 5.79 -3.00
N PRO A 76 -8.33 5.78 -1.66
CA PRO A 76 -7.89 4.66 -0.84
C PRO A 76 -8.60 3.36 -1.27
N ILE A 77 -8.09 2.21 -0.84
CA ILE A 77 -8.69 0.90 -1.09
C ILE A 77 -10.14 0.87 -0.60
N GLY A 78 -10.42 1.46 0.57
CA GLY A 78 -11.78 1.59 1.09
C GLY A 78 -12.47 0.25 1.32
N ALA A 79 -13.79 0.24 1.15
CA ALA A 79 -14.65 -0.94 1.31
C ALA A 79 -14.60 -1.89 0.10
N HIS A 80 -13.43 -2.09 -0.50
CA HIS A 80 -13.27 -3.00 -1.62
C HIS A 80 -13.59 -4.44 -1.19
N GLU A 81 -14.44 -5.13 -1.93
CA GLU A 81 -14.93 -6.47 -1.58
C GLU A 81 -13.80 -7.50 -1.35
N ALA A 82 -12.73 -7.42 -2.15
CA ALA A 82 -11.54 -8.26 -1.95
C ALA A 82 -10.86 -8.04 -0.58
N ALA A 83 -10.89 -6.81 -0.02
CA ALA A 83 -10.36 -6.54 1.30
C ALA A 83 -11.27 -7.13 2.39
N ALA A 84 -12.60 -7.00 2.25
CA ALA A 84 -13.55 -7.63 3.16
C ALA A 84 -13.38 -9.16 3.19
N ARG A 85 -13.29 -9.80 2.02
CA ARG A 85 -13.00 -11.25 1.90
C ARG A 85 -11.67 -11.64 2.55
N LEU A 86 -10.63 -10.81 2.39
CA LEU A 86 -9.34 -11.06 3.02
C LEU A 86 -9.44 -11.02 4.54
N VAL A 87 -10.18 -10.06 5.11
CA VAL A 87 -10.40 -9.97 6.57
C VAL A 87 -11.11 -11.22 7.08
N LEU A 88 -12.20 -11.64 6.43
CA LEU A 88 -12.94 -12.85 6.81
C LEU A 88 -12.04 -14.10 6.77
N ARG A 89 -11.29 -14.28 5.68
CA ARG A 89 -10.36 -15.41 5.56
C ARG A 89 -9.31 -15.40 6.66
N ARG A 90 -8.76 -14.24 7.01
CA ARG A 90 -7.75 -14.11 8.08
C ARG A 90 -8.33 -14.38 9.47
N TYR A 91 -9.60 -14.04 9.68
CA TYR A 91 -10.32 -14.39 10.89
C TYR A 91 -10.48 -15.91 11.01
N ASP A 92 -10.93 -16.59 9.94
CA ASP A 92 -11.07 -18.04 9.93
C ASP A 92 -9.73 -18.77 10.13
N GLU A 93 -8.66 -18.31 9.47
CA GLU A 93 -7.30 -18.80 9.66
C GLU A 93 -6.79 -18.62 11.10
N ALA A 94 -7.18 -17.53 11.77
CA ALA A 94 -6.81 -17.31 13.17
C ALA A 94 -7.61 -18.21 14.10
N ARG A 95 -8.91 -18.37 13.85
CA ARG A 95 -9.79 -19.27 14.61
C ARG A 95 -9.30 -20.71 14.56
N SER A 96 -8.91 -21.20 13.39
CA SER A 96 -8.47 -22.60 13.22
C SER A 96 -7.19 -22.91 14.00
N ARG A 97 -6.22 -21.98 14.03
CA ARG A 97 -4.97 -22.11 14.80
C ARG A 97 -5.22 -22.19 16.31
N THR A 98 -6.22 -21.47 16.82
CA THR A 98 -6.54 -21.48 18.26
C THR A 98 -7.29 -22.75 18.68
N SER A 99 -7.99 -23.41 17.75
CA SER A 99 -8.72 -24.66 17.99
C SER A 99 -7.88 -25.94 17.83
N GLU A 100 -6.57 -25.83 17.57
CA GLU A 100 -5.67 -26.99 17.63
C GLU A 100 -5.60 -27.49 19.09
N PRO A 101 -6.00 -28.74 19.39
CA PRO A 101 -6.03 -29.23 20.76
C PRO A 101 -4.62 -29.23 21.34
N VAL A 102 -4.46 -28.64 22.54
CA VAL A 102 -3.26 -28.82 23.36
C VAL A 102 -3.11 -30.31 23.60
N SER A 103 -2.13 -30.92 22.93
CA SER A 103 -1.77 -32.31 23.18
C SER A 103 -1.07 -32.38 24.54
N VAL A 104 -1.82 -32.74 25.57
CA VAL A 104 -1.30 -33.00 26.92
C VAL A 104 -0.49 -34.30 26.84
N ARG A 105 0.83 -34.19 26.99
CA ARG A 105 1.74 -35.31 27.20
C ARG A 105 1.92 -35.57 28.69
#